data_AF-A0A0S8DFS8-F1
#
_entry.id   AF-A0A0S8DFS8-F1
#
_cell.length_a   1.000
_cell.length_b   1.000
_cell.length_c   1.000
_cell.angle_alpha   90.00
_cell.angle_beta   90.00
_cell.angle_gamma   90.00
#
_symmetry.space_group_name_H-M   'P 1'
#
loop_
_entity.id
_entity.type
_entity.pdbx_description
1 polymer ?
#
loop_
_entity_poly.entity_id
_entity_poly.type
_entity_poly.pdbx_seq_one_letter_code
_entity_poly.pdbx_strand_id
1 'polypeptide(L)'
;METSAYFVISELKSVQSIDGWQEFFDHGNGYLGTAVAAFEKRKKAYSAGILYNLVAMAIEKFVMAALMRHGTMPYNHTMVDLVEAMEKTFPGELTELRAGLLQLDKYQEICDLEGFSISPPAMEEIPSMLVLAGKMKSLVIDKISFS
;
A
#
# COMPACT_ATOMS: atom_id res chain seq x y z
N MET A 1 22.97 -23.79 35.95
CA MET A 1 23.84 -22.77 35.32
C MET A 1 23.53 -22.83 33.83
N GLU A 2 23.22 -21.67 33.23
CA GLU A 2 23.03 -21.42 31.78
C GLU A 2 21.76 -21.96 31.09
N THR A 3 20.63 -21.28 31.27
CA THR A 3 19.49 -21.38 30.33
C THR A 3 18.68 -20.08 30.23
N SER A 4 19.31 -18.93 30.49
CA SER A 4 18.59 -17.63 30.53
C SER A 4 19.12 -16.58 29.57
N ALA A 5 20.28 -16.78 28.95
CA ALA A 5 20.90 -15.75 28.11
C ALA A 5 20.45 -15.80 26.64
N TYR A 6 20.12 -16.99 26.10
CA TYR A 6 19.74 -17.12 24.69
C TYR A 6 18.30 -16.68 24.39
N PHE A 7 17.40 -16.73 25.37
CA PHE A 7 16.01 -16.32 25.18
C PHE A 7 15.85 -14.78 25.16
N VAL A 8 16.76 -14.06 25.83
CA VAL A 8 16.69 -12.59 25.99
C VAL A 8 17.25 -11.84 24.78
N ILE A 9 18.03 -12.49 23.90
CA ILE A 9 18.65 -11.81 22.74
C ILE A 9 17.70 -11.78 21.51
N SER A 10 16.55 -12.45 21.57
CA SER A 10 15.53 -12.41 20.51
C SER A 10 14.58 -11.20 20.62
N GLU A 11 14.52 -10.54 21.77
CA GLU A 11 13.61 -9.43 22.06
C GLU A 11 14.40 -8.18 22.44
N LEU A 12 14.79 -7.36 21.45
CA LEU A 12 15.06 -5.91 21.54
C LEU A 12 15.86 -5.46 20.30
N LYS A 13 15.27 -5.63 19.11
CA LYS A 13 15.41 -4.54 18.14
C LYS A 13 14.34 -3.55 18.55
N SER A 14 14.72 -2.46 19.21
CA SER A 14 13.84 -1.31 19.31
C SER A 14 13.50 -0.93 17.87
N VAL A 15 12.29 -1.28 17.43
CA VAL A 15 11.80 -0.90 16.11
C VAL A 15 11.62 0.61 16.15
N GLN A 16 12.67 1.32 15.77
CA GLN A 16 12.61 2.77 15.66
C GLN A 16 11.85 3.08 14.38
N SER A 17 10.77 3.85 14.51
CA SER A 17 10.05 4.35 13.35
C SER A 17 10.98 5.21 12.51
N ILE A 18 10.85 5.10 11.19
CA ILE A 18 11.46 6.03 10.24
C ILE A 18 10.63 7.31 10.24
N ASP A 19 11.30 8.46 10.37
CA ASP A 19 10.65 9.77 10.38
C ASP A 19 9.87 10.02 9.09
N GLY A 20 8.78 10.80 9.19
CA GLY A 20 7.93 11.17 8.05
C GLY A 20 6.84 10.16 7.69
N TRP A 21 6.71 9.05 8.42
CA TRP A 21 5.66 8.05 8.16
C TRP A 21 4.23 8.64 8.22
N GLN A 22 4.01 9.66 9.06
CA GLN A 22 2.72 10.37 9.16
C GLN A 22 2.40 11.11 7.87
N GLU A 23 3.38 11.75 7.25
CA GLU A 23 3.18 12.47 5.98
C GLU A 23 2.78 11.51 4.87
N PHE A 24 3.37 10.30 4.84
CA PHE A 24 2.94 9.24 3.93
C PHE A 24 1.48 8.84 4.19
N PHE A 25 1.08 8.67 5.45
CA PHE A 25 -0.32 8.34 5.77
C PHE A 25 -1.28 9.46 5.32
N ASP A 26 -0.93 10.72 5.56
CA ASP A 26 -1.72 11.88 5.18
C ASP A 26 -1.81 12.07 3.67
N HIS A 27 -0.72 11.86 2.93
CA HIS A 27 -0.73 11.83 1.47
C HIS A 27 -1.64 10.71 0.95
N GLY A 28 -1.57 9.51 1.53
CA GLY A 28 -2.47 8.40 1.18
C GLY A 28 -3.95 8.78 1.36
N ASN A 29 -4.28 9.45 2.47
CA ASN A 29 -5.61 9.99 2.72
C ASN A 29 -6.03 11.03 1.67
N GLY A 30 -5.11 11.94 1.30
CA GLY A 30 -5.37 12.95 0.28
C GLY A 30 -5.67 12.34 -1.09
N TYR A 31 -4.88 11.35 -1.52
CA TYR A 31 -5.09 10.66 -2.80
C TYR A 31 -6.40 9.88 -2.81
N LEU A 32 -6.68 9.06 -1.77
CA LEU A 32 -7.92 8.29 -1.67
C LEU A 32 -9.14 9.21 -1.61
N GLY A 33 -9.09 10.26 -0.79
CA GLY A 33 -10.17 11.23 -0.67
C GLY A 33 -10.47 11.94 -2.00
N THR A 34 -9.41 12.29 -2.76
CA THR A 34 -9.55 12.88 -4.10
C THR A 34 -10.20 11.90 -5.07
N ALA A 35 -9.75 10.65 -5.10
CA ALA A 35 -10.29 9.63 -5.99
C ALA A 35 -11.78 9.35 -5.72
N VAL A 36 -12.15 9.16 -4.44
CA VAL A 36 -13.54 8.96 -4.00
C VAL A 36 -14.41 10.15 -4.41
N ALA A 37 -14.00 11.37 -4.03
CA ALA A 37 -14.79 12.56 -4.32
C ALA A 37 -14.95 12.83 -5.82
N ALA A 38 -13.92 12.55 -6.63
CA ALA A 38 -13.97 12.70 -8.08
C ALA A 38 -14.91 11.69 -8.73
N PHE A 39 -14.84 10.42 -8.30
CA PHE A 39 -15.68 9.33 -8.80
C PHE A 39 -17.16 9.56 -8.45
N GLU A 40 -17.48 9.82 -7.18
CA GLU A 40 -18.85 10.04 -6.70
C GLU A 40 -19.51 11.23 -7.38
N LYS A 41 -18.75 12.33 -7.57
CA LYS A 41 -19.24 13.55 -8.25
C LYS A 41 -19.18 13.45 -9.77
N ARG A 42 -18.82 12.29 -10.34
CA ARG A 42 -18.71 12.02 -11.78
C ARG A 42 -17.95 13.12 -12.52
N LYS A 43 -16.82 13.55 -11.97
CA LYS A 43 -16.02 14.66 -12.53
C LYS A 43 -15.41 14.23 -13.87
N LYS A 44 -15.88 14.82 -14.97
CA LYS A 44 -15.42 14.50 -16.35
C LYS A 44 -13.91 14.61 -16.56
N ALA A 45 -13.20 15.44 -15.78
CA ALA A 45 -11.75 15.59 -15.84
C ALA A 45 -10.98 14.37 -15.31
N TYR A 46 -11.65 13.46 -14.59
CA TYR A 46 -11.05 12.27 -14.01
C TYR A 46 -11.44 11.04 -14.84
N SER A 47 -10.55 10.66 -15.75
CA SER A 47 -10.66 9.39 -16.48
C SER A 47 -10.43 8.20 -15.54
N ALA A 48 -10.79 7.00 -15.99
CA ALA A 48 -10.54 5.76 -15.24
C ALA A 48 -9.04 5.59 -14.94
N GLY A 49 -8.16 5.90 -15.89
CA GLY A 49 -6.70 5.88 -15.67
C GLY A 49 -6.23 6.87 -14.58
N ILE A 50 -6.80 8.08 -14.52
CA ILE A 50 -6.47 9.05 -13.47
C ILE A 50 -6.92 8.53 -12.10
N LEU A 51 -8.15 8.00 -12.02
CA LEU A 51 -8.70 7.45 -10.78
C LEU A 51 -7.88 6.25 -10.29
N TYR A 52 -7.50 5.35 -11.19
CA TYR A 52 -6.61 4.24 -10.91
C TYR A 52 -5.26 4.72 -10.36
N ASN A 53 -4.62 5.71 -11.00
CA ASN A 53 -3.34 6.24 -10.53
C ASN A 53 -3.44 6.85 -9.12
N LEU A 54 -4.53 7.57 -8.83
CA LEU A 54 -4.78 8.09 -7.49
C LEU A 54 -4.97 6.97 -6.47
N VAL A 55 -5.67 5.89 -6.83
CA VAL A 55 -5.83 4.71 -5.98
C VAL A 55 -4.50 4.00 -5.73
N ALA A 56 -3.70 3.78 -6.78
CA ALA A 56 -2.38 3.16 -6.66
C ALA A 56 -1.45 3.98 -5.75
N MET A 57 -1.40 5.30 -5.95
CA MET A 57 -0.64 6.21 -5.07
C MET A 57 -1.15 6.17 -3.63
N ALA A 58 -2.46 6.13 -3.41
CA ALA A 58 -3.01 6.01 -2.05
C ALA A 58 -2.53 4.74 -1.35
N ILE A 59 -2.63 3.59 -2.03
CA ILE A 59 -2.19 2.28 -1.52
C ILE A 59 -0.69 2.28 -1.21
N GLU A 60 0.14 2.75 -2.15
CA GLU A 60 1.59 2.86 -1.96
C GLU A 60 1.91 3.69 -0.71
N LYS A 61 1.27 4.85 -0.55
CA LYS A 61 1.53 5.73 0.59
C LYS A 61 1.06 5.14 1.92
N PHE A 62 -0.06 4.40 1.93
CA PHE A 62 -0.48 3.66 3.12
C PHE A 62 0.53 2.56 3.49
N VAL A 63 0.98 1.75 2.53
CA VAL A 63 1.98 0.70 2.78
C VAL A 63 3.27 1.30 3.32
N MET A 64 3.77 2.37 2.70
CA MET A 64 4.96 3.08 3.17
C MET A 64 4.80 3.56 4.60
N ALA A 65 3.66 4.18 4.95
CA ALA A 65 3.40 4.61 6.31
C ALA A 65 3.45 3.45 7.32
N ALA A 66 2.85 2.30 7.00
CA ALA A 66 2.89 1.12 7.85
C ALA A 66 4.32 0.59 8.04
N LEU A 67 5.06 0.41 6.95
CA LEU A 67 6.44 -0.11 6.98
C LEU A 67 7.38 0.85 7.73
N MET A 68 7.32 2.14 7.41
CA MET A 68 8.15 3.16 8.04
C MET A 68 7.86 3.28 9.54
N ARG A 69 6.58 3.20 9.95
CA ARG A 69 6.21 3.14 11.37
C ARG A 69 6.91 1.99 12.09
N HIS A 70 7.13 0.88 11.40
CA HIS A 70 7.76 -0.34 11.91
C HIS A 70 9.23 -0.48 11.49
N GLY A 71 9.90 0.63 11.16
CA GLY A 71 11.35 0.63 10.93
C GLY A 71 11.81 -0.13 9.68
N THR A 72 10.90 -0.45 8.77
CA THR A 72 11.19 -1.19 7.53
C THR A 72 10.84 -0.37 6.29
N MET A 73 11.36 -0.81 5.14
CA MET A 73 11.12 -0.21 3.83
C MET A 73 10.98 -1.33 2.79
N PRO A 74 10.19 -1.13 1.72
CA PRO A 74 10.16 -2.08 0.61
C PRO A 74 11.46 -1.98 -0.21
N TYR A 75 11.73 -3.00 -1.03
CA TYR A 75 12.87 -2.98 -1.95
C TYR A 75 12.69 -1.94 -3.07
N ASN A 76 11.46 -1.81 -3.58
CA ASN A 76 11.06 -0.83 -4.57
C ASN A 76 9.55 -0.52 -4.37
N HIS A 77 9.00 0.42 -5.15
CA HIS A 77 7.62 0.90 -5.03
C HIS A 77 6.67 0.23 -6.04
N THR A 78 7.05 -0.92 -6.61
CA THR A 78 6.13 -1.75 -7.39
C THR A 78 5.11 -2.38 -6.46
N MET A 79 3.91 -2.71 -6.97
CA MET A 79 2.88 -3.29 -6.11
C MET A 79 3.28 -4.67 -5.56
N VAL A 80 4.06 -5.42 -6.33
CA VAL A 80 4.65 -6.71 -5.91
C VAL A 80 5.59 -6.51 -4.73
N ASP A 81 6.54 -5.58 -4.84
CA ASP A 81 7.53 -5.31 -3.78
C ASP A 81 6.87 -4.79 -2.50
N LEU A 82 5.82 -3.97 -2.63
CA LEU A 82 5.03 -3.48 -1.50
C LEU A 82 4.29 -4.61 -0.78
N VAL A 83 3.64 -5.50 -1.52
CA VAL A 83 2.96 -6.69 -0.97
C VAL A 83 3.96 -7.59 -0.25
N GLU A 84 5.12 -7.84 -0.84
CA GLU A 84 6.16 -8.65 -0.20
C GLU A 84 6.68 -8.03 1.09
N ALA A 85 6.92 -6.72 1.10
CA ALA A 85 7.41 -6.03 2.29
C ALA A 85 6.38 -6.05 3.42
N MET A 86 5.10 -5.89 3.09
CA MET A 86 3.99 -6.00 4.03
C MET A 86 3.87 -7.42 4.61
N GLU A 87 3.95 -8.48 3.79
CA GLU A 87 3.90 -9.86 4.29
C GLU A 87 5.12 -10.21 5.15
N LYS A 88 6.31 -9.67 4.83
CA LYS A 88 7.51 -9.84 5.66
C LYS A 88 7.38 -9.15 7.02
N THR A 89 6.75 -7.97 7.06
CA THR A 89 6.59 -7.16 8.28
C THR A 89 5.38 -7.59 9.11
N PHE A 90 4.30 -8.01 8.44
CA PHE A 90 3.01 -8.38 9.03
C PHE A 90 2.48 -9.69 8.41
N PRO A 91 3.06 -10.85 8.75
CA PRO A 91 2.72 -12.11 8.10
C PRO A 91 1.23 -12.45 8.18
N GLY A 92 0.60 -12.71 7.03
CA GLY A 92 -0.79 -13.15 6.92
C GLY A 92 -1.84 -12.03 6.90
N GLU A 93 -1.46 -10.79 7.15
CA GLU A 93 -2.39 -9.66 7.25
C GLU A 93 -2.94 -9.20 5.89
N LEU A 94 -2.26 -9.50 4.77
CA LEU A 94 -2.76 -9.19 3.43
C LEU A 94 -3.57 -10.32 2.79
N THR A 95 -3.85 -11.44 3.49
CA THR A 95 -4.51 -12.62 2.89
C THR A 95 -5.72 -12.25 1.99
N GLU A 96 -6.60 -11.38 2.48
CA GLU A 96 -7.82 -10.94 1.78
C GLU A 96 -7.60 -9.83 0.73
N LEU A 97 -6.45 -9.16 0.75
CA LEU A 97 -6.13 -8.01 -0.11
C LEU A 97 -5.13 -8.36 -1.22
N ARG A 98 -4.30 -9.38 -0.99
CA ARG A 98 -3.13 -9.72 -1.80
C ARG A 98 -3.46 -9.87 -3.28
N ALA A 99 -4.50 -10.62 -3.61
CA ALA A 99 -4.88 -10.85 -5.01
C ALA A 99 -5.32 -9.56 -5.71
N GLY A 100 -6.06 -8.68 -5.01
CA GLY A 100 -6.49 -7.40 -5.54
C GLY A 100 -5.32 -6.42 -5.71
N LEU A 101 -4.41 -6.38 -4.74
CA LEU A 101 -3.19 -5.56 -4.83
C LEU A 101 -2.35 -5.97 -6.03
N LEU A 102 -2.04 -7.26 -6.19
CA LEU A 102 -1.24 -7.75 -7.32
C LEU A 102 -1.93 -7.55 -8.68
N GLN A 103 -3.27 -7.46 -8.73
CA GLN A 103 -3.97 -7.13 -9.97
C GLN A 103 -3.77 -5.67 -10.41
N LEU A 104 -3.46 -4.74 -9.49
CA LEU A 104 -3.21 -3.34 -9.85
C LEU A 104 -1.95 -3.19 -10.70
N ASP A 105 -0.99 -4.10 -10.60
CA ASP A 105 0.27 -4.07 -11.35
C ASP A 105 0.04 -4.28 -12.87
N LYS A 106 -1.04 -4.97 -13.24
CA LYS A 106 -1.38 -5.29 -14.63
C LYS A 106 -1.74 -4.06 -15.48
N TYR A 107 -2.09 -2.95 -14.86
CA TYR A 107 -2.43 -1.71 -15.57
C TYR A 107 -1.20 -0.82 -15.82
N GLN A 108 -0.06 -1.15 -15.21
CA GLN A 108 1.22 -0.48 -15.41
C GLN A 108 2.31 -1.52 -15.71
N GLU A 109 2.17 -2.24 -16.82
CA GLU A 109 3.25 -3.09 -17.34
C GLU A 109 4.43 -2.19 -17.81
N ILE A 110 5.32 -1.84 -16.87
CA ILE A 110 6.57 -1.10 -17.13
C ILE A 110 7.67 -2.04 -17.69
N CYS A 111 7.40 -3.34 -17.81
CA CYS A 111 8.38 -4.33 -18.23
C CYS A 111 8.12 -4.86 -19.63
N ASP A 112 8.48 -4.07 -20.65
CA ASP A 112 8.97 -4.67 -21.89
C ASP A 112 10.12 -3.82 -22.46
N LEU A 113 11.22 -4.48 -22.81
CA LEU A 113 12.32 -3.88 -23.57
C LEU A 113 11.88 -3.55 -25.00
N GLU A 114 10.76 -4.13 -25.46
CA GLU A 114 10.21 -3.93 -26.80
C GLU A 114 8.98 -3.01 -26.88
N GLY A 115 8.41 -2.54 -25.75
CA GLY A 115 7.33 -1.54 -25.78
C GLY A 115 6.59 -1.29 -24.46
N PHE A 116 6.34 -0.03 -24.14
CA PHE A 116 5.52 0.37 -22.99
C PHE A 116 4.03 0.37 -23.36
N SER A 117 3.23 -0.51 -22.74
CA SER A 117 1.77 -0.60 -22.94
C SER A 117 1.04 -0.21 -21.65
N ILE A 118 0.36 0.95 -21.67
CA ILE A 118 -0.64 1.29 -20.65
C ILE A 118 -2.01 0.95 -21.22
N SER A 119 -2.66 -0.05 -20.62
CA SER A 119 -4.10 -0.25 -20.79
C SER A 119 -4.82 0.28 -19.56
N PRO A 120 -5.48 1.44 -19.61
CA PRO A 120 -6.22 1.93 -18.46
C PRO A 120 -7.40 1.01 -18.14
N PRO A 121 -7.80 0.88 -16.86
CA PRO A 121 -8.98 0.10 -16.50
C PRO A 121 -10.25 0.70 -17.09
N ALA A 122 -11.29 -0.12 -17.17
CA ALA A 122 -12.64 0.35 -17.44
C ALA A 122 -13.17 1.15 -16.24
N MET A 123 -14.07 2.11 -16.48
CA MET A 123 -14.63 2.95 -15.41
C MET A 123 -15.42 2.11 -14.39
N GLU A 124 -15.97 0.99 -14.84
CA GLU A 124 -16.75 0.02 -14.07
C GLU A 124 -15.88 -0.74 -13.04
N GLU A 125 -14.57 -0.76 -13.22
CA GLU A 125 -13.63 -1.45 -12.32
C GLU A 125 -13.21 -0.57 -11.15
N ILE A 126 -13.29 0.77 -11.31
CA ILE A 126 -12.87 1.76 -10.30
C ILE A 126 -13.52 1.56 -8.92
N PRO A 127 -14.84 1.27 -8.79
CA PRO A 127 -15.44 0.99 -7.48
C PRO A 127 -14.70 -0.09 -6.68
N SER A 128 -14.28 -1.17 -7.33
CA SER A 128 -13.58 -2.26 -6.65
C SER A 128 -12.19 -1.85 -6.16
N MET A 129 -11.50 -1.00 -6.92
CA MET A 129 -10.20 -0.44 -6.57
C MET A 129 -10.30 0.53 -5.39
N LEU A 130 -11.35 1.37 -5.36
CA LEU A 130 -11.63 2.27 -4.23
C LEU A 130 -11.91 1.46 -2.95
N VAL A 131 -12.68 0.37 -3.04
CA VAL A 131 -12.93 -0.55 -1.92
C VAL A 131 -11.63 -1.18 -1.43
N LEU A 132 -10.77 -1.64 -2.34
CA LEU A 132 -9.46 -2.21 -2.01
C LEU A 132 -8.58 -1.21 -1.25
N ALA A 133 -8.48 0.03 -1.74
CA ALA A 133 -7.72 1.09 -1.07
C ALA A 133 -8.30 1.46 0.30
N GLY A 134 -9.63 1.45 0.45
CA GLY A 134 -10.30 1.65 1.73
C GLY A 134 -9.95 0.55 2.74
N LYS A 135 -9.96 -0.72 2.32
CA LYS A 135 -9.55 -1.84 3.17
C LYS A 135 -8.06 -1.75 3.55
N MET A 136 -7.20 -1.38 2.61
CA MET A 136 -5.77 -1.16 2.88
C MET A 136 -5.58 -0.06 3.93
N LYS A 137 -6.29 1.08 3.79
CA LYS A 137 -6.27 2.15 4.80
C LYS A 137 -6.67 1.63 6.19
N SER A 138 -7.76 0.87 6.28
CA SER A 138 -8.21 0.30 7.56
C SER A 138 -7.16 -0.60 8.18
N LEU A 139 -6.56 -1.49 7.40
CA LEU A 139 -5.46 -2.33 7.87
C LEU A 139 -4.28 -1.49 8.38
N VAL A 140 -3.88 -0.44 7.65
CA VAL A 140 -2.78 0.43 8.07
C VAL A 140 -3.10 1.18 9.35
N ILE A 141 -4.34 1.69 9.51
CA ILE A 141 -4.78 2.32 10.76
C ILE A 141 -4.57 1.36 11.95
N ASP A 142 -4.95 0.09 11.79
CA ASP A 142 -4.77 -0.91 12.83
C ASP A 142 -3.28 -1.13 13.16
N LYS A 143 -2.40 -1.16 12.15
CA LYS A 143 -0.96 -1.37 12.38
C LYS A 143 -0.25 -0.16 12.98
N ILE A 144 -0.64 1.07 12.62
CA ILE A 144 0.01 2.28 13.15
C ILE A 144 -0.52 2.71 14.53
N SER A 145 -1.72 2.25 14.93
CA SER A 145 -2.37 2.65 16.20
C SER A 145 -1.97 1.80 17.42
N PHE A 146 -1.39 0.61 17.22
CA PHE A 146 -1.13 -0.38 18.29
C PHE A 146 0.35 -0.72 18.50
N SER A 147 1.28 0.18 18.18
CA SER A 147 2.72 0.04 18.51
C SER A 147 3.25 1.18 19.34
#